data_AF-A0A2H5FPK3-F1
#
_entry.id   AF-A0A2H5FPK3-F1
#
_cell.length_a   1.000
_cell.length_b   1.000
_cell.length_c   1.000
_cell.angle_alpha   90.00
_cell.angle_beta   90.00
_cell.angle_gamma   90.00
#
_symmetry.space_group_name_H-M   'P 1'
#
loop_
_entity.id
_entity.type
_entity.pdbx_description
1 polymer ?
#
loop_
_entity_poly.entity_id
_entity_poly.type
_entity_poly.pdbx_seq_one_letter_code
_entity_poly.pdbx_strand_id
1 'polypeptide(L)'
;MKDKSKELQISSNPNGLFSTASSTDRLKDFDATKQNTWLVYTDAIINELGDLFPFFPEKPPVIQKDLRCPEELLSTQIGCTFAWLANKRREVAKILKHGPLRHQFGLFNKPGFASTDEFNLNRDLPSQKNEIYAHIHELINKPTGNIEVTEQKSEHEGKTRYIICIKLPEDERAKLHEKNKDSLFPFIEDDVALTITLHDYGKEDNRTTLVIDHCMTPFAENYTSRSSYFQVQFELLQPYFESCCHSSSTDSIHEFLINAGKIAHGLARLQPVGRGNSAIVEWMVRGLAKAKNIELGPFNHDELGWDFKAFLTPNIEAYAHWFAEKAFLSPTVIAKESILLGK
;
A
#
# COMPACT_ATOMS: atom_id res chain seq x y z
N MET A 1 23.29 10.58 42.98
CA MET A 1 22.88 11.74 42.16
C MET A 1 22.31 11.21 40.86
N LYS A 2 21.01 11.38 40.65
CA LYS A 2 20.31 10.99 39.42
C LYS A 2 20.41 12.16 38.45
N ASP A 3 21.08 11.96 37.33
CA ASP A 3 21.15 12.97 36.28
C ASP A 3 19.84 12.93 35.49
N LYS A 4 19.14 14.07 35.47
CA LYS A 4 17.83 14.22 34.84
C LYS A 4 18.05 14.38 33.34
N SER A 5 17.38 13.52 32.59
CA SER A 5 17.13 13.59 31.16
C SER A 5 16.93 15.03 30.66
N LYS A 6 17.70 15.41 29.65
CA LYS A 6 17.38 16.53 28.76
C LYS A 6 16.01 16.24 28.13
N GLU A 7 14.97 16.91 28.62
CA GLU A 7 13.69 17.02 27.92
C GLU A 7 13.92 17.82 26.64
N LEU A 8 13.83 17.15 25.49
CA LEU A 8 13.64 17.81 24.21
C LEU A 8 12.28 18.49 24.23
N GLN A 9 12.25 19.80 24.40
CA GLN A 9 11.06 20.60 24.13
C GLN A 9 10.81 20.58 22.61
N ILE A 10 9.78 19.83 22.20
CA ILE A 10 9.25 19.85 20.85
C ILE A 10 8.15 20.91 20.81
N SER A 11 8.26 21.86 19.87
CA SER A 11 7.22 22.86 19.64
C SER A 11 5.92 22.19 19.22
N SER A 12 4.88 22.32 20.04
CA SER A 12 3.53 21.83 19.75
C SER A 12 2.88 22.70 18.68
N ASN A 13 3.04 22.32 17.41
CA ASN A 13 2.24 22.92 16.35
C ASN A 13 0.90 22.16 16.27
N PRO A 14 -0.26 22.77 16.57
CA PRO A 14 -1.54 22.07 16.72
C PRO A 14 -2.09 21.47 15.42
N ASN A 15 -1.51 21.82 14.27
CA ASN A 15 -1.91 21.34 12.95
C ASN A 15 -1.18 20.06 12.50
N GLY A 16 -0.23 19.55 13.28
CA GLY A 16 0.50 18.30 12.96
C GLY A 16 -0.29 17.02 13.28
N LEU A 17 -1.53 17.14 13.74
CA LEU A 17 -2.17 16.10 14.53
C LEU A 17 -2.72 14.90 13.72
N PHE A 18 -2.82 14.89 12.38
CA PHE A 18 -3.44 13.76 11.66
C PHE A 18 -2.90 13.47 10.23
N SER A 19 -1.60 13.72 9.99
CA SER A 19 -0.99 13.70 8.63
C SER A 19 -0.80 12.32 7.98
N THR A 20 -0.85 11.21 8.73
CA THR A 20 -0.42 9.87 8.24
C THR A 20 -1.57 8.89 7.96
N ALA A 21 -2.83 9.33 7.99
CA ALA A 21 -3.93 8.48 7.56
C ALA A 21 -4.32 8.88 6.14
N SER A 22 -4.48 7.90 5.25
CA SER A 22 -4.95 8.12 3.87
C SER A 22 -6.38 8.64 3.81
N SER A 23 -7.16 8.48 4.88
CA SER A 23 -8.53 8.96 5.02
C SER A 23 -8.88 9.28 6.47
N THR A 24 -9.77 10.25 6.65
CA THR A 24 -10.32 10.64 7.96
C THR A 24 -11.14 9.52 8.60
N ASP A 25 -11.82 8.68 7.82
CA ASP A 25 -12.62 7.54 8.31
C ASP A 25 -11.74 6.50 9.01
N ARG A 26 -10.46 6.40 8.63
CA ARG A 26 -9.50 5.44 9.18
C ARG A 26 -8.88 5.91 10.49
N LEU A 27 -9.10 7.16 10.91
CA LEU A 27 -8.55 7.68 12.17
C LEU A 27 -9.04 6.89 13.39
N LYS A 28 -10.27 6.35 13.33
CA LYS A 28 -10.84 5.51 14.39
C LYS A 28 -10.10 4.19 14.61
N ASP A 29 -9.33 3.74 13.61
CA ASP A 29 -8.54 2.51 13.70
C ASP A 29 -7.24 2.72 14.49
N PHE A 30 -6.90 3.97 14.78
CA PHE A 30 -5.73 4.35 15.57
C PHE A 30 -6.11 4.65 17.01
N ASP A 31 -5.32 4.13 17.94
CA ASP A 31 -5.40 4.53 19.34
C ASP A 31 -4.81 5.94 19.47
N ALA A 32 -5.69 6.94 19.61
CA ALA A 32 -5.32 8.35 19.70
C ALA A 32 -4.29 8.62 20.81
N THR A 33 -4.28 7.82 21.89
CA THR A 33 -3.30 7.97 22.98
C THR A 33 -1.87 7.61 22.57
N LYS A 34 -1.71 6.87 21.47
CA LYS A 34 -0.42 6.39 20.95
C LYS A 34 0.05 7.12 19.70
N GLN A 35 -0.73 8.10 19.23
CA GLN A 35 -0.48 8.76 17.97
C GLN A 35 0.87 9.49 17.92
N ASN A 36 1.21 10.23 18.98
CA ASN A 36 2.52 10.89 19.06
C ASN A 36 3.67 9.89 18.98
N THR A 37 3.55 8.75 19.66
CA THR A 37 4.55 7.69 19.61
C THR A 37 4.64 7.04 18.22
N TRP A 38 3.50 6.84 17.54
CA TRP A 38 3.46 6.38 16.16
C TRP A 38 4.19 7.33 15.19
N LEU A 39 3.97 8.64 15.33
CA LEU A 39 4.64 9.65 14.51
C LEU A 39 6.16 9.63 14.71
N VAL A 40 6.62 9.54 15.97
CA VAL A 40 8.06 9.44 16.28
C VAL A 40 8.69 8.20 15.62
N TYR A 41 8.02 7.04 15.69
CA TYR A 41 8.53 5.83 15.00
C TYR A 41 8.48 5.97 13.48
N THR A 42 7.43 6.57 12.92
CA THR A 42 7.29 6.82 11.49
C THR A 42 8.43 7.67 10.97
N ASP A 43 8.73 8.80 11.62
CA ASP A 43 9.81 9.69 11.23
C ASP A 43 11.17 8.99 11.31
N ALA A 44 11.42 8.23 12.38
CA ALA A 44 12.65 7.48 12.54
C ALA A 44 12.84 6.41 11.44
N ILE A 45 11.78 5.68 11.10
CA ILE A 45 11.79 4.65 10.06
C ILE A 45 12.02 5.28 8.67
N ILE A 46 11.34 6.39 8.36
CA ILE A 46 11.50 7.10 7.09
C ILE A 46 12.94 7.63 6.94
N ASN A 47 13.53 8.15 8.02
CA ASN A 47 14.92 8.59 8.03
C ASN A 47 15.89 7.42 7.82
N GLU A 48 15.75 6.36 8.61
CA GLU A 48 16.61 5.18 8.55
C GLU A 48 16.52 4.49 7.17
N LEU A 49 15.34 4.48 6.55
CA LEU A 49 15.16 3.92 5.21
C LEU A 49 16.01 4.65 4.17
N GLY A 50 16.07 5.99 4.22
CA GLY A 50 16.82 6.81 3.27
C GLY A 50 18.31 6.46 3.22
N ASP A 51 18.86 6.00 4.34
CA ASP A 51 20.26 5.58 4.45
C ASP A 51 20.48 4.13 4.03
N LEU A 52 19.45 3.28 4.05
CA LEU A 52 19.59 1.83 3.86
C LEU A 52 19.29 1.35 2.44
N PHE A 53 18.23 1.86 1.81
CA PHE A 53 17.80 1.33 0.51
C PHE A 53 18.87 1.39 -0.59
N PRO A 54 19.81 2.37 -0.62
CA PRO A 54 20.87 2.40 -1.64
C PRO A 54 21.84 1.21 -1.57
N PHE A 55 21.87 0.46 -0.45
CA PHE A 55 22.71 -0.72 -0.27
C PHE A 55 21.97 -2.03 -0.56
N PHE A 56 20.69 -1.96 -0.88
CA PHE A 56 19.91 -3.12 -1.29
C PHE A 56 20.01 -3.31 -2.81
N PRO A 57 20.02 -4.56 -3.31
CA PRO A 57 19.95 -5.83 -2.58
C PRO A 57 21.31 -6.37 -2.11
N GLU A 58 22.44 -5.71 -2.41
CA GLU A 58 23.79 -6.22 -2.13
C GLU A 58 24.05 -6.51 -0.64
N LYS A 59 23.41 -5.74 0.24
CA LYS A 59 23.40 -5.94 1.69
C LYS A 59 21.96 -6.12 2.17
N PRO A 60 21.37 -7.32 2.01
CA PRO A 60 19.97 -7.53 2.35
C PRO A 60 19.70 -7.31 3.85
N PRO A 61 18.49 -6.86 4.22
CA PRO A 61 18.15 -6.62 5.61
C PRO A 61 18.07 -7.92 6.42
N VAL A 62 18.39 -7.85 7.71
CA VAL A 62 18.16 -8.95 8.64
C VAL A 62 16.69 -8.95 9.08
N ILE A 63 15.95 -9.98 8.68
CA ILE A 63 14.51 -10.10 8.96
C ILE A 63 14.24 -11.10 10.09
N GLN A 64 13.32 -10.78 11.01
CA GLN A 64 12.92 -11.73 12.04
C GLN A 64 12.24 -12.95 11.40
N LYS A 65 12.65 -14.16 11.80
CA LYS A 65 12.13 -15.43 11.23
C LYS A 65 10.61 -15.58 11.35
N ASP A 66 9.98 -14.95 12.35
CA ASP A 66 8.53 -15.02 12.55
C ASP A 66 7.72 -14.21 11.51
N LEU A 67 8.36 -13.39 10.67
CA LEU A 67 7.68 -12.68 9.56
C LEU A 67 7.43 -13.54 8.33
N ARG A 68 8.11 -14.69 8.20
CA ARG A 68 7.99 -15.59 7.04
C ARG A 68 8.26 -14.91 5.69
N CYS A 69 9.16 -13.94 5.67
CA CYS A 69 9.62 -13.32 4.43
C CYS A 69 10.23 -14.40 3.52
N PRO A 70 9.76 -14.53 2.26
CA PRO A 70 10.44 -15.38 1.28
C PRO A 70 11.87 -14.89 1.06
N GLU A 71 12.84 -15.82 1.04
CA GLU A 71 14.25 -15.45 0.84
C GLU A 71 14.48 -14.83 -0.54
N GLU A 72 13.80 -15.34 -1.56
CA GLU A 72 13.88 -14.85 -2.94
C GLU A 72 13.39 -13.42 -3.10
N LEU A 73 12.52 -12.92 -2.22
CA LEU A 73 12.09 -11.52 -2.24
C LEU A 73 13.25 -10.56 -1.93
N LEU A 74 14.31 -11.03 -1.27
CA LEU A 74 15.50 -10.24 -0.96
C LEU A 74 16.47 -10.11 -2.15
N SER A 75 16.13 -10.63 -3.33
CA SER A 75 16.95 -10.49 -4.55
C SER A 75 16.80 -9.14 -5.24
N THR A 76 15.77 -8.36 -4.91
CA THR A 76 15.47 -7.06 -5.52
C THR A 76 15.59 -5.92 -4.50
N GLN A 77 15.85 -4.71 -4.98
CA GLN A 77 15.95 -3.54 -4.12
C GLN A 77 14.60 -3.19 -3.47
N ILE A 78 13.51 -3.24 -4.24
CA ILE A 78 12.15 -3.01 -3.73
C ILE A 78 11.73 -4.10 -2.74
N GLY A 79 12.07 -5.37 -3.02
CA GLY A 79 11.79 -6.48 -2.12
C GLY A 79 12.52 -6.36 -0.79
N CYS A 80 13.83 -6.10 -0.81
CA CYS A 80 14.58 -5.77 0.41
C CYS A 80 13.95 -4.61 1.20
N THR A 81 13.61 -3.52 0.51
CA THR A 81 13.00 -2.34 1.13
C THR A 81 11.69 -2.69 1.81
N PHE A 82 10.80 -3.41 1.13
CA PHE A 82 9.51 -3.81 1.68
C PHE A 82 9.66 -4.79 2.85
N ALA A 83 10.56 -5.78 2.74
CA ALA A 83 10.82 -6.73 3.82
C ALA A 83 11.32 -6.04 5.09
N TRP A 84 12.23 -5.08 4.94
CA TRP A 84 12.73 -4.28 6.05
C TRP A 84 11.61 -3.46 6.69
N LEU A 85 10.77 -2.79 5.89
CA LEU A 85 9.62 -2.03 6.38
C LEU A 85 8.57 -2.92 7.05
N ALA A 86 8.31 -4.12 6.53
CA ALA A 86 7.44 -5.11 7.16
C ALA A 86 7.97 -5.52 8.54
N ASN A 87 9.29 -5.71 8.65
CA ASN A 87 9.96 -5.99 9.93
C ASN A 87 9.79 -4.83 10.92
N LYS A 88 10.03 -3.58 10.51
CA LYS A 88 9.78 -2.40 11.35
C LYS A 88 8.30 -2.26 11.73
N ARG A 89 7.38 -2.55 10.80
CA ARG A 89 5.93 -2.51 11.06
C ARG A 89 5.52 -3.47 12.17
N ARG A 90 6.12 -4.67 12.17
CA ARG A 90 5.95 -5.69 13.22
C ARG A 90 6.50 -5.23 14.56
N GLU A 91 7.69 -4.64 14.58
CA GLU A 91 8.32 -4.09 15.79
C GLU A 91 7.44 -2.99 16.42
N VAL A 92 7.00 -2.01 15.62
CA VAL A 92 6.12 -0.93 16.09
C VAL A 92 4.79 -1.49 16.60
N ALA A 93 4.18 -2.47 15.92
CA ALA A 93 2.96 -3.11 16.40
C ALA A 93 3.13 -3.80 17.77
N LYS A 94 4.30 -4.44 18.00
CA LYS A 94 4.68 -5.04 19.29
C LYS A 94 4.79 -3.97 20.38
N ILE A 95 5.53 -2.89 20.10
CA ILE A 95 5.78 -1.79 21.05
C ILE A 95 4.49 -1.06 21.42
N LEU A 96 3.70 -0.65 20.44
CA LEU A 96 2.45 0.09 20.62
C LEU A 96 1.28 -0.80 21.07
N LYS A 97 1.52 -2.10 21.25
CA LYS A 97 0.53 -3.07 21.68
C LYS A 97 -0.73 -3.07 20.79
N HIS A 98 -0.59 -2.89 19.48
CA HIS A 98 -1.73 -2.88 18.55
C HIS A 98 -2.56 -4.17 18.67
N GLY A 99 -3.88 -4.06 18.61
CA GLY A 99 -4.81 -5.18 18.66
C GLY A 99 -6.12 -4.83 17.95
N PRO A 100 -6.95 -5.83 17.59
CA PRO A 100 -6.68 -7.27 17.65
C PRO A 100 -5.63 -7.73 16.61
N LEU A 101 -5.20 -9.01 16.68
CA LEU A 101 -4.32 -9.66 15.68
C LEU A 101 -2.94 -9.01 15.46
N ARG A 102 -2.30 -8.57 16.56
CA ARG A 102 -0.94 -8.00 16.56
C ARG A 102 0.09 -8.80 15.76
N HIS A 103 -0.03 -10.13 15.80
CA HIS A 103 0.88 -11.06 15.14
C HIS A 103 0.71 -11.13 13.61
N GLN A 104 -0.22 -10.40 13.02
CA GLN A 104 -0.38 -10.31 11.57
C GLN A 104 0.32 -9.08 10.97
N PHE A 105 0.66 -8.07 11.79
CA PHE A 105 1.35 -6.88 11.28
C PHE A 105 2.72 -7.26 10.71
N GLY A 106 2.94 -6.92 9.44
CA GLY A 106 4.17 -7.23 8.70
C GLY A 106 4.41 -8.73 8.43
N LEU A 107 3.46 -9.61 8.78
CA LEU A 107 3.58 -11.04 8.52
C LEU A 107 3.26 -11.31 7.05
N PHE A 108 4.21 -11.85 6.29
CA PHE A 108 4.00 -12.20 4.90
C PHE A 108 2.95 -13.30 4.75
N ASN A 109 2.10 -13.15 3.74
CA ASN A 109 1.08 -14.13 3.43
C ASN A 109 1.72 -15.42 2.95
N LYS A 110 1.15 -16.56 3.34
CA LYS A 110 1.60 -17.88 2.88
C LYS A 110 0.81 -18.30 1.65
N PRO A 111 1.31 -19.23 0.82
CA PRO A 111 0.50 -19.87 -0.21
C PRO A 111 -0.86 -20.35 0.32
N GLY A 112 -1.91 -20.10 -0.45
CA GLY A 112 -3.31 -20.36 -0.10
C GLY A 112 -3.96 -19.32 0.81
N PHE A 113 -3.27 -18.24 1.18
CA PHE A 113 -3.88 -17.16 1.96
C PHE A 113 -4.66 -16.22 1.02
N ALA A 114 -5.95 -16.06 1.29
CA ALA A 114 -6.80 -15.05 0.68
C ALA A 114 -6.99 -13.90 1.67
N SER A 115 -6.80 -12.67 1.19
CA SER A 115 -7.03 -11.48 1.99
C SER A 115 -8.34 -10.83 1.56
N THR A 116 -9.20 -10.55 2.52
CA THR A 116 -10.52 -9.96 2.30
C THR A 116 -10.71 -8.81 3.26
N ASP A 117 -11.10 -7.65 2.72
CA ASP A 117 -11.51 -6.50 3.49
C ASP A 117 -13.01 -6.24 3.28
N GLU A 118 -13.78 -6.19 4.38
CA GLU A 118 -15.22 -5.92 4.36
C GLU A 118 -15.51 -4.56 5.01
N PHE A 119 -16.25 -3.72 4.28
CA PHE A 119 -16.61 -2.37 4.70
C PHE A 119 -18.10 -2.16 4.59
N ASN A 120 -18.69 -1.61 5.65
CA ASN A 120 -20.00 -1.00 5.58
C ASN A 120 -19.83 0.47 5.18
N LEU A 121 -20.39 0.91 4.05
CA LEU A 121 -20.10 2.27 3.55
C LEU A 121 -20.57 3.37 4.50
N ASN A 122 -21.69 3.17 5.21
CA ASN A 122 -22.27 4.18 6.10
C ASN A 122 -21.63 4.18 7.50
N ARG A 123 -21.17 3.03 7.99
CA ARG A 123 -20.51 2.91 9.31
C ARG A 123 -18.99 3.05 9.23
N ASP A 124 -18.40 2.44 8.20
CA ASP A 124 -16.96 2.28 8.10
C ASP A 124 -16.28 3.39 7.34
N LEU A 125 -16.93 3.91 6.28
CA LEU A 125 -16.37 4.90 5.37
C LEU A 125 -17.33 6.08 5.09
N PRO A 126 -17.94 6.69 6.13
CA PRO A 126 -19.02 7.66 5.95
C PRO A 126 -18.62 8.91 5.16
N SER A 127 -17.38 9.39 5.30
CA SER A 127 -16.93 10.59 4.56
C SER A 127 -16.68 10.31 3.07
N GLN A 128 -16.29 9.08 2.73
CA GLN A 128 -15.94 8.69 1.35
C GLN A 128 -17.04 7.92 0.62
N LYS A 129 -18.13 7.54 1.30
CA LYS A 129 -19.17 6.64 0.77
C LYS A 129 -19.71 7.05 -0.60
N ASN A 130 -19.89 8.36 -0.83
CA ASN A 130 -20.48 8.86 -2.07
C ASN A 130 -19.53 8.65 -3.26
N GLU A 131 -18.25 8.92 -3.06
CA GLU A 131 -17.22 8.76 -4.10
C GLU A 131 -16.96 7.28 -4.37
N ILE A 132 -16.87 6.45 -3.32
CA ILE A 132 -16.75 4.99 -3.46
C ILE A 132 -17.93 4.43 -4.26
N TYR A 133 -19.16 4.80 -3.87
CA TYR A 133 -20.37 4.32 -4.53
C TYR A 133 -20.41 4.75 -6.00
N ALA A 134 -20.04 5.99 -6.30
CA ALA A 134 -19.98 6.49 -7.68
C ALA A 134 -18.97 5.71 -8.53
N HIS A 135 -17.74 5.49 -8.02
CA HIS A 135 -16.72 4.72 -8.72
C HIS A 135 -17.11 3.26 -8.96
N ILE A 136 -17.72 2.60 -7.97
CA ILE A 136 -18.20 1.22 -8.14
C ILE A 136 -19.28 1.16 -9.23
N HIS A 137 -20.24 2.08 -9.21
CA HIS A 137 -21.28 2.14 -10.25
C HIS A 137 -20.71 2.51 -11.61
N GLU A 138 -19.61 3.26 -11.69
CA GLU A 138 -18.89 3.45 -12.95
C GLU A 138 -18.30 2.13 -13.48
N LEU A 139 -17.65 1.34 -12.62
CA LEU A 139 -17.13 0.01 -13.00
C LEU A 139 -18.24 -0.94 -13.46
N ILE A 140 -19.43 -0.88 -12.82
CA ILE A 140 -20.60 -1.68 -13.18
C ILE A 140 -21.16 -1.27 -14.55
N ASN A 141 -21.32 0.04 -14.78
CA ASN A 141 -22.04 0.55 -15.94
C ASN A 141 -21.14 0.76 -17.18
N LYS A 142 -19.82 0.85 -16.99
CA LYS A 142 -18.84 1.07 -18.06
C LYS A 142 -17.63 0.14 -17.90
N PRO A 143 -17.83 -1.19 -17.91
CA PRO A 143 -16.72 -2.13 -17.79
C PRO A 143 -15.77 -1.97 -18.99
N THR A 144 -14.47 -1.90 -18.71
CA THR A 144 -13.42 -2.02 -19.73
C THR A 144 -13.20 -3.49 -20.08
N GLY A 145 -12.40 -3.78 -21.12
CA GLY A 145 -12.22 -5.15 -21.63
C GLY A 145 -11.66 -6.17 -20.62
N ASN A 146 -11.07 -5.71 -19.52
CA ASN A 146 -10.52 -6.53 -18.44
C ASN A 146 -11.41 -6.56 -17.18
N ILE A 147 -12.66 -6.11 -17.26
CA ILE A 147 -13.61 -6.08 -16.13
C ILE A 147 -14.82 -6.94 -16.48
N GLU A 148 -15.11 -7.91 -15.63
CA GLU A 148 -16.29 -8.75 -15.72
C GLU A 148 -17.26 -8.41 -14.58
N VAL A 149 -18.52 -8.14 -14.90
CA VAL A 149 -19.54 -7.78 -13.91
C VAL A 149 -20.65 -8.81 -13.94
N THR A 150 -20.89 -9.46 -12.79
CA THR A 150 -22.02 -10.35 -12.58
C THR A 150 -23.04 -9.67 -11.66
N GLU A 151 -24.27 -9.51 -12.15
CA GLU A 151 -25.40 -8.99 -11.37
C GLU A 151 -26.27 -10.16 -10.87
N GLN A 152 -26.55 -10.18 -9.57
CA GLN A 152 -27.44 -11.15 -8.92
C GLN A 152 -28.55 -10.40 -8.18
N LYS A 153 -29.77 -10.46 -8.72
CA LYS A 153 -30.95 -9.83 -8.11
C LYS A 153 -31.64 -10.80 -7.17
N SER A 154 -31.96 -10.35 -5.95
CA SER A 154 -32.85 -11.08 -5.05
C SER A 154 -34.22 -10.42 -5.05
N GLU A 155 -35.23 -11.13 -5.58
CA GLU A 155 -36.61 -10.66 -5.64
C GLU A 155 -37.24 -10.43 -4.25
N HIS A 156 -36.70 -11.06 -3.20
CA HIS A 156 -37.29 -11.04 -1.86
C HIS A 156 -36.82 -9.90 -0.96
N GLU A 157 -35.67 -9.27 -1.22
CA GLU A 157 -35.08 -8.28 -0.31
C GLU A 157 -34.83 -6.89 -0.92
N GLY A 158 -35.14 -6.68 -2.20
CA GLY A 158 -34.75 -5.45 -2.92
C GLY A 158 -33.22 -5.27 -2.97
N LYS A 159 -32.48 -6.38 -2.84
CA LYS A 159 -31.03 -6.44 -2.83
C LYS A 159 -30.52 -6.78 -4.23
N THR A 160 -29.55 -6.02 -4.69
CA THR A 160 -28.72 -6.42 -5.83
C THR A 160 -27.31 -6.71 -5.35
N ARG A 161 -26.77 -7.87 -5.69
CA ARG A 161 -25.36 -8.18 -5.49
C ARG A 161 -24.63 -8.03 -6.81
N TYR A 162 -23.65 -7.14 -6.85
CA TYR A 162 -22.72 -7.01 -7.97
C TYR A 162 -21.39 -7.66 -7.60
N ILE A 163 -20.87 -8.52 -8.47
CA ILE A 163 -19.53 -9.09 -8.37
C ILE A 163 -18.73 -8.55 -9.55
N ILE A 164 -17.74 -7.72 -9.27
CA ILE A 164 -16.89 -7.04 -10.24
C ILE A 164 -15.51 -7.71 -10.16
N CYS A 165 -15.19 -8.51 -11.16
CA CYS A 165 -13.90 -9.18 -11.29
C CYS A 165 -13.00 -8.33 -12.19
N ILE A 166 -11.90 -7.82 -11.63
CA ILE A 166 -10.88 -7.06 -12.37
C ILE A 166 -9.76 -8.02 -12.72
N LYS A 167 -9.58 -8.27 -14.01
CA LYS A 167 -8.51 -9.11 -14.56
C LYS A 167 -7.28 -8.29 -14.91
N LEU A 168 -6.13 -8.96 -14.88
CA LEU A 168 -4.88 -8.41 -15.40
C LEU A 168 -5.05 -8.10 -16.89
N PRO A 169 -4.62 -6.90 -17.35
CA PRO A 169 -4.47 -6.63 -18.78
C PRO A 169 -3.62 -7.70 -19.48
N GLU A 170 -3.85 -7.91 -20.77
CA GLU A 170 -3.18 -8.98 -21.53
C GLU A 170 -1.66 -8.84 -21.52
N ASP A 171 -1.13 -7.61 -21.62
CA ASP A 171 0.31 -7.35 -21.60
C ASP A 171 0.93 -7.57 -20.22
N GLU A 172 0.23 -7.22 -19.14
CA GLU A 172 0.65 -7.51 -17.76
C GLU A 172 0.64 -9.01 -17.50
N ARG A 173 -0.39 -9.72 -17.95
CA ARG A 173 -0.50 -11.18 -17.85
C ARG A 173 0.64 -11.87 -18.61
N ALA A 174 0.97 -11.40 -19.82
CA ALA A 174 2.09 -11.96 -20.59
C ALA A 174 3.44 -11.74 -19.88
N LYS A 175 3.67 -10.54 -19.33
CA LYS A 175 4.90 -10.25 -18.55
C LYS A 175 5.00 -11.11 -17.28
N LEU A 176 3.88 -11.30 -16.59
CA LEU A 176 3.79 -12.17 -15.41
C LEU A 176 4.16 -13.61 -15.79
N HIS A 177 3.56 -14.13 -16.87
CA HIS A 177 3.79 -15.48 -17.34
C HIS A 177 5.26 -15.76 -17.66
N GLU A 178 5.89 -14.87 -18.44
CA GLU A 178 7.31 -15.02 -18.79
C GLU A 178 8.20 -15.04 -17.54
N LYS A 179 7.97 -14.13 -16.58
CA LYS A 179 8.76 -14.12 -15.33
C LYS A 179 8.48 -15.31 -14.42
N ASN A 180 7.24 -15.79 -14.37
CA ASN A 180 6.88 -16.95 -13.57
C ASN A 180 7.55 -18.23 -14.11
N LYS A 181 7.51 -18.41 -15.43
CA LYS A 181 8.12 -19.56 -16.12
C LYS A 181 9.62 -19.67 -15.88
N ASP A 182 10.31 -18.53 -15.81
CA ASP A 182 11.76 -18.47 -15.56
C ASP A 182 12.13 -18.48 -14.06
N SER A 183 11.14 -18.49 -13.17
CA SER A 183 11.37 -18.45 -11.72
C SER A 183 11.81 -19.81 -11.17
N LEU A 184 12.46 -19.79 -9.99
CA LEU A 184 12.99 -21.00 -9.36
C LEU A 184 11.88 -21.95 -8.86
N PHE A 185 10.77 -21.37 -8.38
CA PHE A 185 9.57 -22.10 -7.95
C PHE A 185 8.32 -21.49 -8.61
N PRO A 186 8.02 -21.88 -9.86
CA PRO A 186 6.84 -21.40 -10.58
C PRO A 186 5.54 -21.66 -9.81
N PHE A 187 4.57 -20.78 -10.00
CA PHE A 187 3.29 -20.80 -9.30
C PHE A 187 2.09 -20.89 -10.24
N ILE A 188 0.98 -21.36 -9.67
CA ILE A 188 -0.30 -21.44 -10.38
C ILE A 188 -0.78 -20.01 -10.64
N GLU A 189 -0.82 -19.64 -11.92
CA GLU A 189 -1.26 -18.31 -12.34
C GLU A 189 -2.79 -18.17 -12.22
N ASP A 190 -3.21 -16.98 -11.84
CA ASP A 190 -4.59 -16.52 -11.85
C ASP A 190 -4.61 -15.20 -12.62
N ASP A 191 -5.61 -15.01 -13.49
CA ASP A 191 -5.76 -13.77 -14.25
C ASP A 191 -6.55 -12.70 -13.47
N VAL A 192 -7.12 -13.05 -12.31
CA VAL A 192 -7.84 -12.14 -11.43
C VAL A 192 -6.86 -11.33 -10.58
N ALA A 193 -6.89 -10.01 -10.77
CA ALA A 193 -6.10 -9.07 -9.97
C ALA A 193 -6.83 -8.68 -8.67
N LEU A 194 -8.14 -8.47 -8.74
CA LEU A 194 -8.97 -8.05 -7.62
C LEU A 194 -10.44 -8.40 -7.88
N THR A 195 -11.16 -8.84 -6.85
CA THR A 195 -12.63 -8.98 -6.91
C THR A 195 -13.28 -8.02 -5.93
N ILE A 196 -14.30 -7.30 -6.41
CA ILE A 196 -15.09 -6.36 -5.60
C ILE A 196 -16.53 -6.86 -5.58
N THR A 197 -17.06 -7.15 -4.39
CA THR A 197 -18.48 -7.46 -4.21
C THR A 197 -19.20 -6.28 -3.58
N LEU A 198 -20.19 -5.73 -4.26
CA LEU A 198 -21.13 -4.76 -3.70
C LEU A 198 -22.43 -5.48 -3.33
N HIS A 199 -22.79 -5.46 -2.06
CA HIS A 199 -24.12 -5.82 -1.59
C HIS A 199 -24.98 -4.55 -1.56
N ASP A 200 -25.67 -4.26 -2.66
CA ASP A 200 -26.39 -3.01 -2.85
C ASP A 200 -27.82 -3.09 -2.32
N TYR A 201 -28.10 -2.36 -1.24
CA TYR A 201 -29.44 -2.07 -0.72
C TYR A 201 -29.82 -0.59 -0.92
N GLY A 202 -29.00 0.16 -1.65
CA GLY A 202 -29.06 1.61 -1.81
C GLY A 202 -27.95 2.34 -1.05
N LYS A 203 -27.45 3.44 -1.63
CA LYS A 203 -26.32 4.23 -1.12
C LYS A 203 -26.45 4.64 0.36
N GLU A 204 -27.65 5.00 0.79
CA GLU A 204 -27.91 5.45 2.17
C GLU A 204 -28.34 4.32 3.12
N ASP A 205 -28.47 3.08 2.63
CA ASP A 205 -28.89 1.94 3.45
C ASP A 205 -27.71 1.38 4.25
N ASN A 206 -27.91 1.18 5.55
CA ASN A 206 -26.90 0.65 6.48
C ASN A 206 -26.57 -0.82 6.24
N ARG A 207 -27.28 -1.52 5.36
CA ARG A 207 -26.95 -2.89 4.93
C ARG A 207 -26.04 -2.91 3.71
N THR A 208 -25.80 -1.76 3.08
CA THR A 208 -24.91 -1.68 1.93
C THR A 208 -23.45 -1.89 2.35
N THR A 209 -22.88 -2.99 1.88
CA THR A 209 -21.50 -3.38 2.17
C THR A 209 -20.69 -3.60 0.90
N LEU A 210 -19.40 -3.34 1.02
CA LEU A 210 -18.38 -3.52 0.02
C LEU A 210 -17.37 -4.55 0.53
N VAL A 211 -17.12 -5.59 -0.25
CA VAL A 211 -16.09 -6.58 0.03
C VAL A 211 -15.01 -6.47 -1.04
N ILE A 212 -13.76 -6.33 -0.63
CA ILE A 212 -12.58 -6.32 -1.48
C ILE A 212 -11.84 -7.64 -1.24
N ASP A 213 -11.89 -8.52 -2.22
CA ASP A 213 -11.18 -9.79 -2.23
C ASP A 213 -9.90 -9.65 -3.06
N HIS A 214 -8.76 -9.73 -2.38
CA HIS A 214 -7.44 -9.71 -3.01
C HIS A 214 -7.13 -11.07 -3.62
N CYS A 215 -6.32 -11.07 -4.69
CA CYS A 215 -5.82 -12.30 -5.29
C CYS A 215 -5.14 -13.17 -4.21
N MET A 216 -5.54 -14.44 -4.14
CA MET A 216 -4.97 -15.38 -3.19
C MET A 216 -3.47 -15.54 -3.49
N THR A 217 -2.63 -15.60 -2.45
CA THR A 217 -1.21 -15.96 -2.65
C THR A 217 -1.16 -17.38 -3.25
N PRO A 218 -0.69 -17.57 -4.49
CA PRO A 218 -0.83 -18.84 -5.18
C PRO A 218 0.09 -19.90 -4.59
N PHE A 219 -0.28 -21.17 -4.80
CA PHE A 219 0.60 -22.29 -4.56
C PHE A 219 1.63 -22.40 -5.68
N ALA A 220 2.76 -23.03 -5.40
CA ALA A 220 3.64 -23.50 -6.46
C ALA A 220 2.90 -24.50 -7.36
N GLU A 221 3.33 -24.64 -8.62
CA GLU A 221 2.72 -25.59 -9.57
C GLU A 221 2.76 -27.04 -9.06
N ASN A 222 3.79 -27.37 -8.27
CA ASN A 222 3.94 -28.67 -7.62
C ASN A 222 3.24 -28.76 -6.24
N TYR A 223 2.40 -27.77 -5.89
CA TYR A 223 1.67 -27.65 -4.63
C TYR A 223 2.55 -27.62 -3.36
N THR A 224 3.85 -27.32 -3.49
CA THR A 224 4.70 -27.10 -2.33
C THR A 224 4.42 -25.74 -1.69
N SER A 225 4.85 -25.58 -0.44
CA SER A 225 4.67 -24.32 0.31
C SER A 225 5.66 -23.22 -0.07
N ARG A 226 6.57 -23.46 -1.02
CA ARG A 226 7.57 -22.50 -1.49
C ARG A 226 7.21 -22.08 -2.91
N SER A 227 7.07 -20.78 -3.14
CA SER A 227 6.70 -20.20 -4.42
C SER A 227 7.47 -18.90 -4.62
N SER A 228 7.91 -18.66 -5.85
CA SER A 228 8.57 -17.41 -6.25
C SER A 228 7.57 -16.28 -6.53
N TYR A 229 6.29 -16.43 -6.19
CA TYR A 229 5.23 -15.43 -6.44
C TYR A 229 5.61 -14.02 -6.01
N PHE A 230 5.99 -13.83 -4.75
CA PHE A 230 6.36 -12.50 -4.28
C PHE A 230 7.63 -11.97 -4.93
N GLN A 231 8.61 -12.83 -5.26
CA GLN A 231 9.78 -12.38 -6.00
C GLN A 231 9.34 -11.81 -7.37
N VAL A 232 8.57 -12.57 -8.13
CA VAL A 232 8.10 -12.16 -9.47
C VAL A 232 7.29 -10.86 -9.41
N GLN A 233 6.38 -10.74 -8.45
CA GLN A 233 5.56 -9.53 -8.28
C GLN A 233 6.41 -8.29 -7.97
N PHE A 234 7.43 -8.44 -7.11
CA PHE A 234 8.33 -7.33 -6.78
C PHE A 234 9.30 -7.01 -7.94
N GLU A 235 9.72 -7.99 -8.73
CA GLU A 235 10.48 -7.76 -9.96
C GLU A 235 9.68 -6.95 -11.01
N LEU A 236 8.37 -7.15 -11.11
CA LEU A 236 7.51 -6.37 -12.01
C LEU A 236 7.40 -4.89 -11.56
N LEU A 237 7.53 -4.61 -10.26
CA LEU A 237 7.51 -3.25 -9.71
C LEU A 237 8.88 -2.58 -9.63
N GLN A 238 9.97 -3.36 -9.70
CA GLN A 238 11.34 -2.90 -9.58
C GLN A 238 11.68 -1.72 -10.52
N PRO A 239 11.28 -1.69 -11.82
CA PRO A 239 11.61 -0.57 -12.70
C PRO A 239 11.05 0.79 -12.23
N TYR A 240 9.88 0.80 -11.60
CA TYR A 240 9.29 2.02 -11.04
C TYR A 240 10.04 2.46 -9.78
N PHE A 241 10.43 1.50 -8.95
CA PHE A 241 11.25 1.75 -7.76
C PHE A 241 12.62 2.31 -8.11
N GLU A 242 13.29 1.72 -9.11
CA GLU A 242 14.56 2.21 -9.64
C GLU A 242 14.43 3.61 -10.20
N SER A 243 13.33 3.90 -10.90
CA SER A 243 13.05 5.25 -11.42
C SER A 243 12.93 6.27 -10.28
N CYS A 244 12.23 5.94 -9.19
CA CYS A 244 12.21 6.75 -7.97
C CYS A 244 13.60 6.92 -7.35
N CYS A 245 14.40 5.85 -7.29
CA CYS A 245 15.74 5.84 -6.70
C CYS A 245 16.79 6.61 -7.51
N HIS A 246 16.66 6.63 -8.83
CA HIS A 246 17.60 7.30 -9.74
C HIS A 246 17.11 8.67 -10.20
N SER A 247 15.93 9.10 -9.70
CA SER A 247 15.40 10.40 -10.06
C SER A 247 16.41 11.51 -9.80
N SER A 248 16.64 12.32 -10.83
CA SER A 248 17.64 13.37 -10.91
C SER A 248 17.08 14.72 -10.44
N SER A 249 17.92 15.71 -10.23
CA SER A 249 17.46 17.07 -9.89
C SER A 249 16.72 17.78 -11.03
N THR A 250 16.79 17.26 -12.25
CA THR A 250 16.05 17.78 -13.42
C THR A 250 14.70 17.11 -13.60
N ASP A 251 14.46 15.99 -12.94
CA ASP A 251 13.18 15.28 -13.02
C ASP A 251 12.13 16.05 -12.24
N SER A 252 10.91 16.06 -12.76
CA SER A 252 9.81 16.72 -12.07
C SER A 252 9.35 15.89 -10.85
N ILE A 253 8.90 16.56 -9.78
CA ILE A 253 8.19 15.90 -8.66
C ILE A 253 7.05 15.03 -9.19
N HIS A 254 6.38 15.50 -10.25
CA HIS A 254 5.30 14.79 -10.91
C HIS A 254 5.75 13.42 -11.44
N GLU A 255 6.86 13.32 -12.19
CA GLU A 255 7.38 12.03 -12.69
C GLU A 255 7.81 11.07 -11.56
N PHE A 256 8.40 11.60 -10.49
CA PHE A 256 8.68 10.81 -9.29
C PHE A 256 7.37 10.22 -8.73
N LEU A 257 6.33 11.05 -8.59
CA LEU A 257 5.05 10.62 -8.04
C LEU A 257 4.28 9.67 -8.96
N ILE A 258 4.42 9.76 -10.29
CA ILE A 258 3.88 8.77 -11.23
C ILE A 258 4.45 7.38 -10.89
N ASN A 259 5.76 7.26 -10.78
CA ASN A 259 6.41 5.98 -10.46
C ASN A 259 6.04 5.49 -9.05
N ALA A 260 6.01 6.39 -8.06
CA ALA A 260 5.54 6.07 -6.71
C ALA A 260 4.07 5.58 -6.71
N GLY A 261 3.22 6.18 -7.53
CA GLY A 261 1.84 5.77 -7.74
C GLY A 261 1.73 4.36 -8.31
N LYS A 262 2.56 3.98 -9.28
CA LYS A 262 2.59 2.60 -9.83
C LYS A 262 2.97 1.57 -8.77
N ILE A 263 3.95 1.89 -7.93
CA ILE A 263 4.34 1.05 -6.78
C ILE A 263 3.17 0.93 -5.79
N ALA A 264 2.54 2.05 -5.43
CA ALA A 264 1.42 2.06 -4.50
C ALA A 264 0.23 1.25 -5.00
N HIS A 265 -0.09 1.35 -6.29
CA HIS A 265 -1.17 0.60 -6.94
C HIS A 265 -0.92 -0.92 -6.88
N GLY A 266 0.26 -1.36 -7.33
CA GLY A 266 0.63 -2.77 -7.32
C GLY A 266 0.63 -3.36 -5.92
N LEU A 267 1.23 -2.66 -4.95
CA LEU A 267 1.30 -3.13 -3.58
C LEU A 267 -0.05 -3.08 -2.83
N ALA A 268 -0.93 -2.12 -3.14
CA ALA A 268 -2.29 -2.10 -2.58
C ALA A 268 -3.06 -3.36 -2.97
N ARG A 269 -3.02 -3.74 -4.26
CA ARG A 269 -3.73 -4.92 -4.77
C ARG A 269 -3.10 -6.22 -4.35
N LEU A 270 -1.77 -6.31 -4.39
CA LEU A 270 -1.02 -7.52 -4.02
C LEU A 270 -1.19 -7.89 -2.55
N GLN A 271 -1.27 -6.89 -1.67
CA GLN A 271 -1.35 -7.04 -0.21
C GLN A 271 -0.41 -8.14 0.36
N PRO A 272 0.92 -7.98 0.28
CA PRO A 272 1.87 -9.05 0.61
C PRO A 272 1.84 -9.53 2.07
N VAL A 273 1.27 -8.73 2.98
CA VAL A 273 1.25 -8.99 4.42
C VAL A 273 -0.16 -8.98 4.96
N GLY A 274 -0.41 -9.78 6.00
CA GLY A 274 -1.75 -9.95 6.57
C GLY A 274 -2.33 -8.68 7.19
N ARG A 275 -1.49 -7.80 7.77
CA ARG A 275 -1.91 -6.47 8.27
C ARG A 275 -0.83 -5.41 8.12
N GLY A 276 -1.27 -4.17 7.88
CA GLY A 276 -0.41 -2.97 7.89
C GLY A 276 0.23 -2.63 6.55
N ASN A 277 -0.25 -3.20 5.44
CA ASN A 277 0.27 -2.95 4.10
C ASN A 277 0.25 -1.46 3.73
N SER A 278 -0.87 -0.76 3.89
CA SER A 278 -0.96 0.68 3.54
C SER A 278 0.10 1.52 4.26
N ALA A 279 0.36 1.25 5.55
CA ALA A 279 1.40 1.97 6.31
C ALA A 279 2.81 1.66 5.81
N ILE A 280 3.08 0.41 5.41
CA ILE A 280 4.37 0.01 4.82
C ILE A 280 4.59 0.76 3.49
N VAL A 281 3.57 0.79 2.62
CA VAL A 281 3.63 1.49 1.33
C VAL A 281 3.83 2.99 1.54
N GLU A 282 3.12 3.60 2.49
CA GLU A 282 3.30 5.01 2.83
C GLU A 282 4.74 5.30 3.30
N TRP A 283 5.27 4.51 4.22
CA TRP A 283 6.66 4.68 4.69
C TRP A 283 7.67 4.51 3.56
N MET A 284 7.42 3.60 2.62
CA MET A 284 8.25 3.43 1.43
C MET A 284 8.26 4.68 0.56
N VAL A 285 7.07 5.18 0.17
CA VAL A 285 6.94 6.35 -0.72
C VAL A 285 7.53 7.59 -0.05
N ARG A 286 7.24 7.82 1.23
CA ARG A 286 7.81 8.95 1.99
C ARG A 286 9.33 8.84 2.17
N GLY A 287 9.86 7.64 2.39
CA GLY A 287 11.31 7.40 2.49
C GLY A 287 12.03 7.68 1.17
N LEU A 288 11.48 7.21 0.05
CA LEU A 288 12.00 7.51 -1.29
C LEU A 288 11.97 9.01 -1.56
N ALA A 289 10.85 9.68 -1.29
CA ALA A 289 10.70 11.12 -1.48
C ALA A 289 11.72 11.90 -0.65
N LYS A 290 11.90 11.53 0.62
CA LYS A 290 12.86 12.18 1.52
C LYS A 290 14.29 12.05 1.02
N ALA A 291 14.70 10.89 0.53
CA ALA A 291 16.04 10.70 -0.06
C ALA A 291 16.26 11.56 -1.32
N LYS A 292 15.17 11.99 -1.97
CA LYS A 292 15.16 12.95 -3.08
C LYS A 292 14.96 14.40 -2.65
N ASN A 293 14.95 14.68 -1.35
CA ASN A 293 14.65 16.00 -0.78
C ASN A 293 13.27 16.51 -1.22
N ILE A 294 12.31 15.60 -1.39
CA ILE A 294 10.92 15.92 -1.68
C ILE A 294 10.13 15.79 -0.38
N GLU A 295 9.49 16.88 0.04
CA GLU A 295 8.49 16.90 1.09
C GLU A 295 7.12 16.68 0.48
N LEU A 296 6.48 15.55 0.80
CA LEU A 296 5.16 15.23 0.24
C LEU A 296 4.03 15.98 0.95
N GLY A 297 4.21 16.37 2.21
CA GLY A 297 3.13 16.88 3.04
C GLY A 297 2.07 15.80 3.38
N PRO A 298 0.92 16.20 3.91
CA PRO A 298 -0.17 15.29 4.24
C PRO A 298 -0.88 14.78 2.99
N PHE A 299 -1.58 13.64 3.13
CA PHE A 299 -2.54 13.21 2.12
C PHE A 299 -3.67 14.24 1.96
N ASN A 300 -4.23 14.32 0.76
CA ASN A 300 -5.40 15.12 0.48
C ASN A 300 -6.67 14.38 0.94
N HIS A 301 -7.28 14.85 2.03
CA HIS A 301 -8.50 14.25 2.58
C HIS A 301 -9.79 14.65 1.85
N ASP A 302 -9.71 15.57 0.88
CA ASP A 302 -10.83 15.90 -0.01
C ASP A 302 -10.98 14.88 -1.15
N GLU A 303 -10.00 13.98 -1.31
CA GLU A 303 -9.99 12.91 -2.30
C GLU A 303 -10.15 11.55 -1.60
N LEU A 304 -10.53 10.54 -2.38
CA LEU A 304 -10.54 9.15 -1.90
C LEU A 304 -9.17 8.73 -1.37
N GLY A 305 -9.15 8.00 -0.25
CA GLY A 305 -7.95 7.40 0.29
C GLY A 305 -7.22 6.57 -0.78
N TRP A 306 -5.91 6.77 -0.89
CA TRP A 306 -5.12 6.26 -2.01
C TRP A 306 -5.24 4.74 -2.21
N ASP A 307 -5.37 3.98 -1.11
CA ASP A 307 -5.53 2.54 -1.15
C ASP A 307 -6.90 2.13 -1.74
N PHE A 308 -7.98 2.79 -1.32
CA PHE A 308 -9.29 2.63 -1.96
C PHE A 308 -9.29 3.06 -3.43
N LYS A 309 -8.60 4.15 -3.76
CA LYS A 309 -8.47 4.59 -5.15
C LYS A 309 -7.75 3.58 -6.01
N ALA A 310 -6.74 2.89 -5.46
CA ALA A 310 -6.05 1.81 -6.16
C ALA A 310 -6.97 0.61 -6.42
N PHE A 311 -7.89 0.29 -5.50
CA PHE A 311 -8.89 -0.77 -5.71
C PHE A 311 -9.86 -0.41 -6.84
N LEU A 312 -10.34 0.84 -6.84
CA LEU A 312 -11.40 1.30 -7.74
C LEU A 312 -10.92 1.83 -9.09
N THR A 313 -9.60 1.87 -9.34
CA THR A 313 -9.01 2.36 -10.60
C THR A 313 -8.21 1.23 -11.29
N PRO A 314 -8.86 0.35 -12.08
CA PRO A 314 -8.23 -0.80 -12.75
C PRO A 314 -6.94 -0.48 -13.49
N ASN A 315 -6.91 0.62 -14.25
CA ASN A 315 -5.77 1.05 -15.03
C ASN A 315 -4.71 1.73 -14.15
N ILE A 316 -3.50 1.16 -14.14
CA ILE A 316 -2.37 1.63 -13.33
C ILE A 316 -1.89 3.04 -13.72
N GLU A 317 -1.90 3.39 -15.01
CA GLU A 317 -1.46 4.71 -15.49
C GLU A 317 -2.44 5.80 -15.05
N ALA A 318 -3.75 5.56 -15.19
CA ALA A 318 -4.78 6.48 -14.73
C ALA A 318 -4.70 6.70 -13.21
N TYR A 319 -4.45 5.64 -12.43
CA TYR A 319 -4.21 5.76 -11.01
C TYR A 319 -2.92 6.55 -10.71
N ALA A 320 -1.83 6.27 -11.39
CA ALA A 320 -0.55 6.93 -11.16
C ALA A 320 -0.63 8.44 -11.42
N HIS A 321 -1.31 8.85 -12.50
CA HIS A 321 -1.60 10.26 -12.78
C HIS A 321 -2.42 10.92 -11.67
N TRP A 322 -3.52 10.28 -11.25
CA TRP A 322 -4.28 10.76 -10.10
C TRP A 322 -3.40 10.87 -8.84
N PHE A 323 -2.55 9.88 -8.58
CA PHE A 323 -1.69 9.86 -7.40
C PHE A 323 -0.70 11.04 -7.41
N ALA A 324 -0.13 11.35 -8.56
CA ALA A 324 0.80 12.47 -8.73
C ALA A 324 0.14 13.85 -8.62
N GLU A 325 -1.12 13.96 -9.02
CA GLU A 325 -1.85 15.24 -9.02
C GLU A 325 -2.65 15.50 -7.74
N LYS A 326 -3.15 14.43 -7.10
CA LYS A 326 -4.25 14.53 -6.13
C LYS A 326 -3.97 13.88 -4.78
N ALA A 327 -3.07 12.90 -4.69
CA ALA A 327 -2.90 12.14 -3.43
C ALA A 327 -2.36 13.01 -2.28
N PHE A 328 -1.55 14.03 -2.59
CA PHE A 328 -0.92 14.91 -1.60
C PHE A 328 -1.29 16.38 -1.84
N LEU A 329 -1.44 17.18 -0.77
CA LEU A 329 -1.89 18.56 -0.89
C LEU A 329 -0.88 19.51 -1.55
N SER A 330 0.42 19.34 -1.29
CA SER A 330 1.46 20.28 -1.76
C SER A 330 2.86 19.65 -1.71
N PRO A 331 3.19 18.72 -2.61
CA PRO A 331 4.52 18.16 -2.67
C PRO A 331 5.53 19.20 -3.17
N THR A 332 6.68 19.35 -2.49
CA THR A 332 7.68 20.38 -2.79
C THR A 332 9.11 19.87 -2.65
N VAL A 333 10.07 20.49 -3.36
CA VAL A 333 11.50 20.22 -3.16
C VAL A 333 12.04 21.07 -2.02
N ILE A 334 12.71 20.45 -1.05
CA ILE A 334 13.46 21.13 0.00
C ILE A 334 14.88 21.40 -0.50
N ALA A 335 15.33 22.65 -0.43
CA ALA A 335 16.71 22.99 -0.72
C ALA A 335 17.64 22.30 0.30
N LYS A 336 18.71 21.63 -0.18
CA LYS A 336 19.77 21.19 0.72
C LYS A 336 20.34 22.42 1.40
N GLU A 337 20.18 22.54 2.71
CA GLU A 337 20.96 23.51 3.47
C GLU A 337 22.43 23.17 3.25
N SER A 338 23.10 24.01 2.46
CA SER A 338 24.54 24.03 2.37
C SER A 338 25.04 24.27 3.79
N ILE A 339 25.53 23.22 4.45
CA ILE A 339 26.38 23.38 5.62
C ILE A 339 27.65 24.05 5.08
N LEU A 340 27.61 25.37 4.97
CA LEU A 340 28.78 26.22 4.95
C LEU A 340 29.45 25.97 6.30
N LEU A 341 30.30 24.94 6.32
CA LEU A 341 31.33 24.79 7.32
C LEU A 341 32.13 26.09 7.27
N GLY A 342 31.86 26.97 8.23
CA GLY A 342 32.68 28.14 8.48
C GLY A 342 34.13 27.69 8.62
N LYS A 343 34.96 28.17 7.69
CA LYS A 343 36.39 28.33 7.90
C LYS A 343 36.66 29.80 8.13
#